data_AF-A0A839GV33-F1
#
_entry.id   AF-A0A839GV33-F1
#
_cell.length_a   1.000
_cell.length_b   1.000
_cell.length_c   1.000
_cell.angle_alpha   90.00
_cell.angle_beta   90.00
_cell.angle_gamma   90.00
#
_symmetry.space_group_name_H-M   'P 1'
#
loop_
_entity.id
_entity.type
_entity.pdbx_description
1 polymer ?
#
loop_
_entity_poly.entity_id
_entity_poly.type
_entity_poly.pdbx_seq_one_letter_code
_entity_poly.pdbx_strand_id
1 'polypeptide(L)'
;MEKTTTSRPIRDLMPEGFTATISEKHGVDPSYVSRVVTQEQRSSYIWPSIEDLAVLTDKKAYAERIKFLEKRDKAKQALKQAQRRAAA
;
A
#
# COMPACT_ATOMS: atom_id res chain seq x y z
N MET A 1 -27.37 6.88 3.46
CA MET A 1 -26.37 5.79 3.46
C MET A 1 -25.09 6.35 2.89
N GLU A 2 -24.19 6.81 3.76
CA GLU A 2 -22.90 7.38 3.36
C GLU A 2 -22.05 6.28 2.71
N LYS A 3 -21.72 6.46 1.43
CA LYS A 3 -20.70 5.65 0.76
C LYS A 3 -19.35 6.07 1.35
N THR A 4 -18.93 5.44 2.44
CA THR A 4 -17.55 5.48 2.91
C THR A 4 -16.66 5.14 1.73
N THR A 5 -15.96 6.15 1.22
CA THR A 5 -15.11 6.06 0.03
C THR A 5 -13.80 5.37 0.41
N THR A 6 -13.92 4.13 0.89
CA THR A 6 -12.79 3.31 1.29
C THR A 6 -12.30 2.62 0.03
N SER A 7 -11.28 3.20 -0.61
CA SER A 7 -10.61 2.51 -1.73
C SER A 7 -10.15 1.12 -1.27
N ARG A 8 -10.27 0.12 -2.14
CA ARG A 8 -9.86 -1.26 -1.83
C ARG A 8 -8.37 -1.28 -1.42
N PRO A 9 -8.00 -1.97 -0.33
CA PRO A 9 -6.61 -2.13 0.05
C PRO A 9 -5.85 -2.96 -0.99
N ILE A 10 -4.53 -2.77 -1.08
CA ILE A 10 -3.69 -3.48 -2.07
C ILE A 10 -3.79 -5.00 -1.94
N ARG A 11 -3.98 -5.53 -0.71
CA ARG A 11 -4.17 -6.97 -0.46
C ARG A 11 -5.31 -7.56 -1.27
N ASP A 12 -6.40 -6.83 -1.45
CA ASP A 12 -7.59 -7.31 -2.16
C ASP A 12 -7.41 -7.29 -3.68
N LEU A 13 -6.32 -6.68 -4.16
CA LEU A 13 -5.90 -6.68 -5.56
C LEU A 13 -4.86 -7.78 -5.85
N MET A 14 -4.46 -8.55 -4.84
CA MET A 14 -3.47 -9.60 -5.00
C MET A 14 -4.11 -10.92 -5.44
N PRO A 15 -3.51 -11.63 -6.41
CA PRO A 15 -3.93 -12.98 -6.74
C PRO A 15 -3.62 -13.95 -5.59
N GLU A 16 -4.29 -15.10 -5.58
CA GLU A 16 -3.99 -16.16 -4.62
C GLU A 16 -2.53 -16.64 -4.76
N GLY A 17 -1.87 -16.95 -3.64
CA GLY A 17 -0.48 -17.41 -3.64
C GLY A 17 0.58 -16.32 -3.87
N PHE A 18 0.21 -15.04 -4.06
CA PHE A 18 1.16 -13.94 -4.33
C PHE A 18 2.31 -13.86 -3.32
N THR A 19 2.05 -14.20 -2.05
CA THR A 19 3.08 -14.15 -1.00
C THR A 19 4.21 -15.13 -1.26
N ALA A 20 3.91 -16.33 -1.78
CA ALA A 20 4.92 -17.32 -2.14
C ALA A 20 5.71 -16.87 -3.37
N THR A 21 5.03 -16.39 -4.41
CA THR A 21 5.68 -15.92 -5.65
C THR A 21 6.66 -14.77 -5.41
N ILE A 22 6.25 -13.76 -4.64
CA ILE A 22 7.12 -12.62 -4.31
C ILE A 22 8.22 -13.04 -3.33
N SER A 23 7.90 -13.93 -2.38
CA SER A 23 8.87 -14.50 -1.44
C SER A 23 10.01 -15.20 -2.17
N GLU A 24 9.70 -16.11 -3.10
CA GLU A 24 10.68 -16.84 -3.90
C GLU A 24 11.51 -15.90 -4.78
N LYS A 25 10.86 -14.95 -5.45
CA LYS A 25 11.54 -13.98 -6.34
C LYS A 25 12.58 -13.13 -5.63
N HIS A 26 12.30 -12.74 -4.38
CA HIS A 26 13.15 -11.82 -3.61
C HIS A 26 13.96 -12.51 -2.50
N GLY A 27 13.80 -13.82 -2.31
CA GLY A 27 14.46 -14.57 -1.24
C GLY A 27 14.06 -14.11 0.16
N VAL A 28 12.80 -13.71 0.36
CA VAL A 28 12.28 -13.19 1.64
C VAL A 28 11.23 -14.09 2.24
N ASP A 29 10.97 -13.96 3.54
CA ASP A 29 9.90 -14.69 4.20
C ASP A 29 8.50 -14.25 3.68
N PRO A 30 7.55 -15.19 3.41
CA PRO A 30 6.20 -14.86 2.97
C PRO A 30 5.43 -13.94 3.93
N SER A 31 5.69 -14.02 5.23
CA SER A 31 5.11 -13.12 6.24
C SER A 31 5.61 -11.68 6.08
N TYR A 32 6.86 -11.49 5.66
CA TYR A 32 7.39 -10.16 5.32
C TYR A 32 6.64 -9.57 4.13
N VAL A 33 6.39 -10.36 3.08
CA VAL A 33 5.57 -9.93 1.93
C VAL A 33 4.16 -9.55 2.38
N SER A 34 3.49 -10.43 3.13
CA SER A 34 2.13 -10.19 3.65
C SER A 34 2.07 -8.90 4.47
N ARG A 35 3.10 -8.63 5.29
CA ARG A 35 3.21 -7.40 6.09
C ARG A 35 3.39 -6.16 5.22
N VAL A 36 4.28 -6.20 4.23
CA VAL A 36 4.53 -5.08 3.30
C VAL A 36 3.24 -4.71 2.56
N VAL A 37 2.50 -5.70 2.06
CA VAL A 37 1.21 -5.49 1.39
C VAL A 37 0.15 -4.95 2.33
N THR A 38 -0.03 -5.58 3.50
CA THR A 38 -1.07 -5.19 4.46
C THR A 38 -0.84 -3.79 5.03
N GLN A 39 0.41 -3.42 5.26
CA GLN A 39 0.78 -2.09 5.76
C GLN A 39 0.98 -1.06 4.64
N GLU A 40 0.88 -1.49 3.38
CA GLU A 40 1.08 -0.64 2.20
C GLU A 40 2.41 0.13 2.27
N GLN A 41 3.48 -0.59 2.62
CA GLN A 41 4.82 -0.04 2.78
C GLN A 41 5.46 0.23 1.41
N ARG A 42 5.05 1.32 0.78
CA ARG A 42 5.51 1.76 -0.56
C ARG A 42 7.01 2.02 -0.66
N SER A 43 7.70 2.16 0.46
CA SER A 43 9.16 2.33 0.51
C SER A 43 9.94 1.00 0.57
N SER A 44 9.26 -0.15 0.63
CA SER A 44 9.91 -1.45 0.65
C SER A 44 10.53 -1.76 -0.71
N TYR A 45 11.70 -2.39 -0.73
CA TYR A 45 12.38 -2.77 -1.97
C TYR A 45 11.62 -3.85 -2.78
N ILE A 46 10.74 -4.64 -2.13
CA ILE A 46 9.88 -5.61 -2.83
C ILE A 46 8.59 -4.98 -3.38
N TRP A 47 8.31 -3.72 -3.03
CA TRP A 47 7.09 -3.02 -3.44
C TRP A 47 6.87 -2.98 -4.95
N PRO A 48 7.89 -2.77 -5.82
CA PRO A 48 7.67 -2.79 -7.27
C PRO A 48 7.04 -4.09 -7.78
N SER A 49 7.43 -5.25 -7.22
CA SER A 49 6.81 -6.52 -7.61
C SER A 49 5.37 -6.69 -7.10
N ILE A 50 5.05 -6.07 -5.95
CA ILE A 50 3.67 -6.01 -5.43
C ILE A 50 2.83 -5.09 -6.33
N GLU A 51 3.36 -3.94 -6.71
CA GLU A 51 2.73 -2.97 -7.60
C GLU A 51 2.43 -3.59 -8.97
N ASP A 52 3.41 -4.25 -9.59
CA ASP A 52 3.22 -4.94 -10.87
C ASP A 52 2.03 -5.91 -10.79
N LEU A 53 1.97 -6.75 -9.76
CA LEU A 53 0.88 -7.70 -9.56
C LEU A 53 -0.47 -7.00 -9.32
N ALA A 54 -0.50 -5.93 -8.52
CA ALA A 54 -1.74 -5.19 -8.26
C ALA A 54 -2.29 -4.53 -9.53
N VAL A 55 -1.39 -3.95 -10.34
CA VAL A 55 -1.73 -3.29 -11.60
C VAL A 55 -2.21 -4.30 -12.63
N LEU A 56 -1.59 -5.48 -12.69
CA LEU A 56 -2.01 -6.57 -13.57
C LEU A 56 -3.40 -7.11 -13.21
N THR A 57 -3.73 -7.21 -11.92
CA THR A 57 -5.07 -7.65 -11.48
C THR A 57 -6.13 -6.58 -11.75
N ASP A 58 -5.92 -5.35 -11.28
CA ASP A 58 -6.87 -4.25 -11.46
C ASP A 58 -6.18 -2.89 -11.40
N LYS A 59 -5.71 -2.44 -12.57
CA LYS A 59 -5.05 -1.14 -12.75
C LYS A 59 -5.89 0.04 -12.25
N LYS A 60 -7.21 0.01 -12.41
CA LYS A 60 -8.08 1.14 -12.01
C LYS A 60 -8.16 1.23 -10.49
N ALA A 61 -8.42 0.11 -9.83
CA ALA A 61 -8.49 0.06 -8.38
C ALA A 61 -7.15 0.38 -7.71
N TYR A 62 -6.04 -0.09 -8.30
CA TYR A 62 -4.70 0.28 -7.85
C TYR A 62 -4.50 1.79 -7.90
N ALA A 63 -4.80 2.43 -9.03
CA ALA A 63 -4.64 3.88 -9.19
C ALA A 63 -5.51 4.67 -8.20
N GLU A 64 -6.74 4.24 -7.94
CA GLU A 64 -7.62 4.82 -6.92
C GLU A 64 -7.02 4.68 -5.51
N ARG A 65 -6.47 3.52 -5.19
CA ARG A 65 -5.84 3.27 -3.89
C ARG A 65 -4.59 4.13 -3.69
N ILE A 66 -3.72 4.23 -4.69
CA ILE A 66 -2.53 5.09 -4.60
C ILE A 66 -2.91 6.55 -4.40
N LYS A 67 -3.89 7.09 -5.14
CA LYS A 67 -4.39 8.45 -4.93
C LYS A 67 -4.91 8.67 -3.50
N PHE A 68 -5.64 7.69 -2.96
CA PHE A 68 -6.11 7.73 -1.58
C PHE A 68 -4.94 7.77 -0.57
N LEU A 69 -3.94 6.91 -0.75
CA LEU A 69 -2.77 6.84 0.13
C LEU A 69 -1.93 8.12 0.09
N GLU A 70 -1.75 8.72 -1.09
CA GLU A 70 -1.05 10.00 -1.22
C GLU A 70 -1.79 11.13 -0.50
N LYS A 71 -3.12 11.19 -0.61
CA LYS A 71 -3.93 12.17 0.12
C LYS A 71 -3.79 11.98 1.63
N ARG A 72 -3.82 10.74 2.11
CA ARG A 72 -3.63 10.39 3.52
C ARG A 72 -2.25 10.79 4.02
N ASP A 73 -1.21 10.51 3.25
CA ASP A 73 0.17 10.75 3.65
C ASP A 73 0.47 12.27 3.69
N LYS A 74 -0.06 13.05 2.73
CA LYS A 74 -0.02 14.52 2.78
C LYS A 74 -0.70 15.08 4.02
N ALA A 75 -1.90 14.58 4.36
CA ALA A 75 -2.61 15.00 5.57
C ALA A 75 -1.84 14.68 6.85
N LYS A 76 -1.22 13.49 6.95
CA LYS A 76 -0.37 13.11 8.09
C LYS A 76 0.87 13.99 8.20
N GLN A 77 1.52 14.32 7.09
CA GLN A 77 2.68 15.21 7.09
C GLN A 77 2.31 16.62 7.54
N ALA A 78 1.20 17.17 7.04
CA ALA A 78 0.71 18.48 7.46
C ALA A 78 0.40 18.52 8.96
N LEU A 79 -0.27 17.49 9.49
CA LEU A 79 -0.55 17.37 10.92
C LEU A 79 0.75 17.33 11.75
N LYS A 80 1.73 16.52 11.34
CA LYS A 80 3.03 16.42 12.02
C LYS A 80 3.80 17.74 12.02
N GLN A 81 3.73 18.50 10.93
CA GLN A 81 4.34 19.83 10.84
C GLN A 81 3.63 20.84 11.75
N ALA A 82 2.29 20.84 11.78
CA ALA A 82 1.52 21.70 12.66
C ALA A 82 1.82 21.43 14.15
N GLN A 83 1.89 20.16 14.54
CA GLN A 83 2.26 19.76 15.90
C GLN A 83 3.67 20.22 16.30
N ARG A 84 4.64 20.11 15.39
CA ARG A 84 6.01 20.58 15.64
C ARG A 84 6.09 22.10 15.80
N ARG A 85 5.28 22.86 15.07
CA ARG A 85 5.22 24.33 15.18
C ARG A 85 4.52 24.80 16.45
N ALA A 86 3.57 24.02 16.98
CA ALA A 86 2.88 24.34 18.24
C ALA A 86 3.70 23.97 19.49
N ALA A 87 4.71 23.11 19.34
CA ALA A 87 5.59 22.64 20.40
C ALA A 87 6.97 23.35 20.42
N ALA A 88 7.19 24.28 19.50
CA ALA A 88 8.38 25.13 19.39
C ALA A 88 8.02 26.56 19.77
#